data_AF-A0A8J4SJX6-F1
#
_entry.id   AF-A0A8J4SJX6-F1
#
_cell.length_a   1.000
_cell.length_b   1.000
_cell.length_c   1.000
_cell.angle_alpha   90.00
_cell.angle_beta   90.00
_cell.angle_gamma   90.00
#
_symmetry.space_group_name_H-M   'P 1'
#
loop_
_entity.id
_entity.type
_entity.pdbx_description
1 polymer ?
#
loop_
_entity_poly.entity_id
_entity_poly.type
_entity_poly.pdbx_seq_one_letter_code
_entity_poly.pdbx_strand_id
1 'polypeptide(L)'
;MVDQGMIYDEYEAAEKHQLILDVKAKESMETNIPLQIPLPPRSVRHLAYNLRVIERMVCQNLSDDIVMDYLSYSDPADEFRIHGTFYPLWRFKHKETHRRKLPVTVILWSKRYTDLFYVGYGLRELIVPNRKCT
;
A
#
# COMPACT_ATOMS: atom_id res chain seq x y z
N MET A 1 -4.44 -35.47 -17.85
CA MET A 1 -3.57 -35.43 -16.66
C MET A 1 -4.41 -34.77 -15.58
N VAL A 2 -4.76 -35.51 -14.52
CA VAL A 2 -5.59 -34.98 -13.43
C VAL A 2 -4.65 -34.50 -12.33
N ASP A 3 -4.77 -33.23 -11.96
CA ASP A 3 -4.01 -32.63 -10.86
C ASP A 3 -4.91 -32.40 -9.64
N GLN A 4 -4.29 -32.30 -8.45
CA GLN A 4 -4.97 -32.05 -7.19
C GLN A 4 -5.80 -30.75 -7.22
N GLY A 5 -5.36 -29.73 -7.96
CA GLY A 5 -6.14 -28.50 -8.12
C GLY A 5 -7.48 -28.74 -8.82
N MET A 6 -7.50 -29.55 -9.89
CA MET A 6 -8.73 -29.87 -10.61
C MET A 6 -9.71 -30.67 -9.75
N ILE A 7 -9.18 -31.62 -8.97
CA ILE A 7 -9.99 -32.42 -8.05
C ILE A 7 -10.63 -31.48 -7.03
N TYR A 8 -9.85 -30.60 -6.40
CA TYR A 8 -10.34 -29.66 -5.39
C TYR A 8 -11.42 -28.71 -5.93
N ASP A 9 -11.19 -28.12 -7.10
CA ASP A 9 -12.14 -27.20 -7.72
C ASP A 9 -13.49 -27.88 -8.03
N GLU A 10 -13.45 -29.13 -8.50
CA GLU A 10 -14.65 -29.91 -8.81
C GLU A 10 -15.42 -30.32 -7.54
N TYR A 11 -14.70 -30.70 -6.46
CA TYR A 11 -15.30 -30.94 -5.14
C TYR A 11 -15.97 -29.67 -4.59
N GLU A 12 -15.30 -28.51 -4.66
CA GLU A 12 -15.85 -27.24 -4.17
C GLU A 12 -17.08 -26.79 -4.99
N ALA A 13 -17.06 -27.03 -6.31
CA ALA A 13 -18.19 -26.76 -7.19
C ALA A 13 -19.39 -27.67 -6.87
N ALA A 14 -19.14 -28.95 -6.59
CA ALA A 14 -20.18 -29.90 -6.19
C ALA A 14 -20.83 -29.52 -4.85
N GLU A 15 -20.02 -29.10 -3.86
CA GLU A 15 -20.52 -28.64 -2.57
C GLU A 15 -21.35 -27.35 -2.69
N LYS A 16 -20.86 -26.36 -3.45
CA LYS A 16 -21.63 -25.14 -3.76
C LYS A 16 -22.95 -25.47 -4.48
N HIS A 17 -22.91 -26.38 -5.45
CA HIS A 17 -24.12 -26.79 -6.17
C HIS A 17 -25.12 -27.43 -5.21
N GLN A 18 -24.67 -28.31 -4.30
CA GLN A 18 -25.54 -28.91 -3.29
C GLN A 18 -26.15 -27.86 -2.36
N LEU A 19 -25.35 -26.91 -1.86
CA LEU A 19 -25.83 -25.81 -1.02
C LEU A 19 -26.84 -24.91 -1.75
N ILE A 20 -26.62 -24.64 -3.04
CA ILE A 20 -27.56 -23.87 -3.87
C ILE A 20 -28.86 -24.63 -4.05
N LEU A 21 -28.81 -25.95 -4.28
CA LEU A 21 -30.01 -26.78 -4.34
C LEU A 21 -30.76 -26.77 -3.01
N ASP A 22 -30.05 -26.86 -1.89
CA ASP A 22 -30.63 -26.84 -0.55
C ASP A 22 -31.22 -25.47 -0.18
N VAL A 23 -30.58 -24.36 -0.61
CA VAL A 23 -31.11 -23.00 -0.47
C VAL A 23 -32.32 -22.79 -1.36
N LYS A 24 -32.28 -23.25 -2.61
CA LYS A 24 -33.40 -23.14 -3.56
C LYS A 24 -34.61 -23.98 -3.14
N ALA A 25 -34.37 -25.13 -2.49
CA ALA A 25 -35.42 -25.92 -1.85
C ALA A 25 -36.08 -25.15 -0.69
N LYS A 26 -35.30 -24.34 0.06
CA LYS A 26 -35.78 -23.51 1.18
C LYS A 26 -36.41 -22.18 0.75
N GLU A 27 -35.96 -21.58 -0.36
CA GLU A 27 -36.48 -20.32 -0.93
C GLU A 27 -37.83 -20.47 -1.63
N SER A 28 -38.35 -21.70 -1.77
CA SER A 28 -39.73 -21.95 -2.22
C SER A 28 -40.83 -21.39 -1.28
N MET A 29 -40.47 -20.68 -0.20
CA MET A 29 -41.42 -20.07 0.76
C MET A 29 -41.41 -18.54 0.90
N GLU A 30 -40.41 -17.77 0.45
CA GLU A 30 -40.47 -16.29 0.61
C GLU A 30 -39.81 -15.56 -0.57
N THR A 31 -40.53 -14.60 -1.16
CA THR A 31 -40.12 -13.86 -2.36
C THR A 31 -39.80 -12.39 -2.07
N ASN A 32 -38.80 -11.88 -2.84
CA ASN A 32 -38.45 -10.47 -3.12
C ASN A 32 -37.52 -9.78 -2.08
N ILE A 33 -36.53 -8.92 -2.39
CA ILE A 33 -36.16 -8.05 -3.54
C ILE A 33 -34.61 -7.84 -3.47
N PRO A 34 -33.84 -7.71 -4.57
CA PRO A 34 -32.47 -7.19 -4.49
C PRO A 34 -32.42 -5.68 -4.75
N LEU A 35 -32.02 -4.90 -3.74
CA LEU A 35 -31.58 -3.51 -3.93
C LEU A 35 -30.04 -3.51 -3.98
N GLN A 36 -29.46 -3.58 -5.18
CA GLN A 36 -28.00 -3.63 -5.33
C GLN A 36 -27.48 -2.40 -6.09
N ILE A 37 -26.86 -1.51 -5.33
CA ILE A 37 -26.08 -0.38 -5.84
C ILE A 37 -24.98 -0.95 -6.77
N PRO A 38 -24.72 -0.38 -7.96
CA PRO A 38 -23.68 -0.87 -8.86
C PRO A 38 -22.29 -0.61 -8.26
N LEU A 39 -21.81 -1.55 -7.46
CA LEU A 39 -20.42 -1.59 -7.04
C LEU A 39 -19.57 -1.96 -8.28
N PRO A 40 -18.38 -1.37 -8.46
CA PRO A 40 -17.49 -1.78 -9.53
C PRO A 40 -17.25 -3.29 -9.45
N PRO A 41 -17.13 -3.97 -10.62
CA PRO A 41 -16.99 -5.43 -10.66
C PRO A 41 -15.90 -5.86 -9.69
N ARG A 42 -16.16 -6.89 -8.88
CA ARG A 42 -15.19 -7.39 -7.89
C ARG A 42 -13.81 -7.62 -8.52
N SER A 43 -13.75 -8.02 -9.80
CA SER A 43 -12.52 -8.20 -10.58
C SER A 43 -11.64 -6.96 -10.66
N VAL A 44 -12.21 -5.76 -10.80
CA VAL A 44 -11.45 -4.51 -10.94
C VAL A 44 -10.72 -4.15 -9.64
N ARG A 45 -11.33 -4.45 -8.48
CA ARG A 45 -10.72 -4.22 -7.17
C ARG A 45 -9.52 -5.14 -6.91
N HIS A 46 -9.65 -6.42 -7.25
CA HIS A 46 -8.55 -7.38 -7.13
C HIS A 46 -7.39 -7.03 -8.07
N LEU A 47 -7.71 -6.62 -9.30
CA LEU A 47 -6.70 -6.18 -10.25
C LEU A 47 -5.92 -4.97 -9.72
N ALA A 48 -6.60 -3.96 -9.20
CA ALA A 48 -5.93 -2.77 -8.64
C ALA A 48 -5.03 -3.10 -7.44
N TYR A 49 -5.46 -4.02 -6.56
CA TYR A 49 -4.63 -4.50 -5.45
C TYR A 49 -3.39 -5.24 -5.96
N ASN A 50 -3.57 -6.19 -6.87
CA ASN A 50 -2.47 -6.97 -7.44
C ASN A 50 -1.45 -6.07 -8.14
N LEU A 51 -1.92 -5.08 -8.90
CA LEU A 51 -1.05 -4.10 -9.56
C LEU A 51 -0.21 -3.30 -8.55
N ARG A 52 -0.80 -2.86 -7.43
CA ARG A 52 -0.05 -2.16 -6.37
C ARG A 52 1.01 -3.04 -5.72
N VAL A 53 0.74 -4.34 -5.56
CA VAL A 53 1.72 -5.30 -5.02
C VAL A 53 2.87 -5.49 -6.01
N ILE A 54 2.56 -5.68 -7.30
CA ILE A 54 3.57 -5.82 -8.35
C ILE A 54 4.42 -4.56 -8.47
N GLU A 55 3.81 -3.37 -8.42
CA GLU A 55 4.54 -2.10 -8.43
C GLU A 55 5.57 -2.04 -7.30
N ARG A 56 5.20 -2.47 -6.08
CA ARG A 56 6.13 -2.54 -4.94
C ARG A 56 7.26 -3.54 -5.16
N MET A 57 6.98 -4.71 -5.75
CA MET A 57 8.01 -5.70 -6.10
C MET A 57 9.03 -5.12 -7.08
N VAL A 58 8.57 -4.39 -8.09
CA VAL A 58 9.48 -3.72 -9.05
C VAL A 58 10.28 -2.61 -8.38
N CYS A 59 9.66 -1.80 -7.51
CA CYS A 59 10.37 -0.77 -6.76
C CYS A 59 11.45 -1.34 -5.84
N GLN A 60 11.20 -2.50 -5.22
CA GLN A 60 12.20 -3.19 -4.40
C GLN A 60 13.41 -3.59 -5.24
N ASN A 61 13.20 -4.21 -6.40
CA ASN A 61 14.28 -4.59 -7.30
C ASN A 61 15.09 -3.40 -7.82
N LEU A 62 14.46 -2.23 -7.97
CA LEU A 62 15.14 -1.02 -8.42
C LEU A 62 16.09 -0.43 -7.36
N SER A 63 15.81 -0.67 -6.08
CA SER A 63 16.55 -0.10 -4.95
C SER A 63 17.24 -1.18 -4.11
N ASP A 64 17.57 -2.31 -4.74
CA ASP A 64 18.14 -3.49 -4.08
C ASP A 64 19.47 -3.18 -3.38
N ASP A 65 20.29 -2.33 -4.01
CA ASP A 65 21.52 -1.78 -3.46
C ASP A 65 21.29 -1.09 -2.10
N ILE A 66 20.32 -0.17 -2.04
CA ILE A 66 20.00 0.57 -0.82
C ILE A 66 19.42 -0.37 0.25
N VAL A 67 18.62 -1.36 -0.15
CA VAL A 67 18.02 -2.35 0.77
C VAL A 67 19.10 -3.24 1.39
N MET A 68 20.05 -3.70 0.58
CA MET A 68 21.18 -4.49 1.03
C MET A 68 22.07 -3.70 1.99
N ASP A 69 22.34 -2.42 1.66
CA ASP A 69 23.10 -1.53 2.53
C ASP A 69 22.38 -1.33 3.87
N TYR A 70 21.07 -1.11 3.88
CA TYR A 70 20.30 -0.95 5.11
C TYR A 70 20.37 -2.17 6.04
N LEU A 71 20.38 -3.38 5.49
CA LEU A 71 20.33 -4.60 6.28
C LEU A 71 21.71 -5.01 6.82
N SER A 72 22.75 -4.86 6.00
CA SER A 72 24.03 -5.56 6.23
C SER A 72 25.26 -4.66 6.17
N TYR A 73 25.13 -3.38 5.80
CA TYR A 73 26.29 -2.50 5.73
C TYR A 73 26.78 -2.11 7.13
N SER A 74 28.08 -2.29 7.34
CA SER A 74 28.82 -1.77 8.49
C SER A 74 30.01 -1.00 7.96
N ASP A 75 30.21 0.25 8.39
CA ASP A 75 31.35 1.06 7.95
C ASP A 75 32.65 0.47 8.52
N PRO A 76 33.58 -0.03 7.68
CA PRO A 76 34.85 -0.58 8.16
C PRO A 76 35.75 0.47 8.82
N ALA A 77 35.53 1.76 8.53
CA ALA A 77 36.30 2.85 9.11
C ALA A 77 35.89 3.18 10.56
N ASP A 78 34.75 2.67 11.03
CA ASP A 78 34.28 2.88 12.41
C ASP A 78 35.22 2.22 13.44
N GLU A 79 36.02 1.21 13.04
CA GLU A 79 37.05 0.62 13.91
C GLU A 79 38.19 1.61 14.24
N PHE A 80 38.45 2.58 13.36
CA PHE A 80 39.61 3.48 13.45
C PHE A 80 39.23 4.93 13.76
N ARG A 81 37.93 5.28 13.68
CA ARG A 81 37.45 6.64 13.90
C ARG A 81 36.81 6.82 15.27
N ILE A 82 37.05 7.98 15.87
CA ILE A 82 36.43 8.41 17.13
C ILE A 82 35.06 9.06 16.87
N HIS A 83 34.83 9.55 15.65
CA HIS A 83 33.61 10.22 15.24
C HIS A 83 32.92 9.44 14.11
N GLY A 84 31.63 9.14 14.30
CA GLY A 84 30.82 8.46 13.31
C GLY A 84 30.45 9.33 12.13
N THR A 85 30.12 8.69 11.00
CA THR A 85 29.59 9.36 9.81
C THR A 85 28.19 8.82 9.47
N PHE A 86 27.36 9.66 8.84
CA PHE A 86 26.03 9.22 8.40
C PHE A 86 26.08 8.84 6.92
N TYR A 87 25.64 7.62 6.62
CA TYR A 87 25.45 7.14 5.26
C TYR A 87 23.99 7.35 4.82
N PRO A 88 23.70 8.27 3.87
CA PRO A 88 22.35 8.55 3.45
C PRO A 88 21.82 7.44 2.52
N LEU A 89 20.71 6.82 2.91
CA LEU A 89 20.06 5.74 2.16
C LEU A 89 18.95 6.29 1.22
N TRP A 90 17.71 6.35 1.70
CA TRP A 90 16.56 6.76 0.88
C TRP A 90 16.37 8.27 0.79
N ARG A 91 15.86 8.71 -0.37
CA ARG A 91 15.44 10.10 -0.60
C ARG A 91 14.01 10.17 -1.13
N PHE A 92 13.09 10.57 -0.26
CA PHE A 92 11.68 10.72 -0.61
C PHE A 92 11.39 12.13 -1.16
N LYS A 93 10.74 12.21 -2.32
CA LYS A 93 10.31 13.48 -2.93
C LYS A 93 8.90 13.35 -3.49
N HIS A 94 8.02 14.28 -3.13
CA HIS A 94 6.68 14.36 -3.70
C HIS A 94 6.59 15.53 -4.71
N LYS A 95 6.13 15.24 -5.93
CA LYS A 95 6.12 16.20 -7.05
C LYS A 95 5.34 17.48 -6.71
N GLU A 96 4.16 17.33 -6.11
CA GLU A 96 3.28 18.46 -5.77
C GLU A 96 3.91 19.37 -4.71
N THR A 97 4.42 18.77 -3.64
CA THR A 97 5.10 19.48 -2.55
C THR A 97 6.33 20.21 -3.04
N HIS A 98 7.16 19.55 -3.85
CA HIS A 98 8.37 20.15 -4.41
C HIS A 98 8.03 21.34 -5.32
N ARG A 99 6.98 21.23 -6.14
CA ARG A 99 6.50 22.34 -6.98
C ARG A 99 6.03 23.54 -6.15
N ARG A 100 5.31 23.29 -5.06
CA ARG A 100 4.82 24.32 -4.14
C ARG A 100 5.88 24.83 -3.16
N LYS A 101 7.11 24.28 -3.19
CA LYS A 101 8.23 24.60 -2.27
C LYS A 101 7.82 24.54 -0.80
N LEU A 102 6.94 23.59 -0.44
CA LEU A 102 6.50 23.43 0.94
C LEU A 102 7.57 22.70 1.75
N PRO A 103 8.10 23.28 2.85
CA PRO A 103 9.05 22.57 3.70
C PRO A 103 8.36 21.46 4.49
N VAL A 104 9.17 20.47 4.90
CA VAL A 104 8.74 19.43 5.86
C VAL A 104 8.59 20.08 7.23
N THR A 105 7.42 19.95 7.84
CA THR A 105 7.13 20.50 9.17
C THR A 105 7.11 19.44 10.26
N VAL A 106 6.67 18.22 9.93
CA VAL A 106 6.55 17.11 10.88
C VAL A 106 6.85 15.78 10.22
N ILE A 107 7.50 14.88 10.97
CA ILE A 107 7.72 13.48 10.61
C ILE A 107 7.29 12.62 11.80
N LEU A 108 6.45 11.63 11.56
CA LEU A 108 5.95 10.71 12.60
C LEU A 108 5.96 9.28 12.10
N TRP A 109 6.40 8.34 12.93
CA TRP A 109 6.33 6.92 12.62
C TRP A 109 4.99 6.31 13.06
N SER A 110 4.47 5.36 12.28
CA SER A 110 3.30 4.59 12.67
C SER A 110 3.66 3.62 13.80
N LYS A 111 2.77 3.50 14.79
CA LYS A 111 2.96 2.52 15.89
C LYS A 111 2.66 1.08 15.49
N ARG A 112 1.90 0.89 14.41
CA ARG A 112 1.45 -0.44 13.95
C ARG A 112 2.37 -1.04 12.89
N TYR A 113 2.97 -0.19 12.06
CA TYR A 113 3.75 -0.60 10.89
C TYR A 113 5.13 0.04 10.98
N THR A 114 6.18 -0.77 10.90
CA THR A 114 7.58 -0.34 11.03
C THR A 114 8.10 0.36 9.77
N ASP A 115 7.46 0.12 8.63
CA ASP A 115 7.78 0.65 7.30
C ASP A 115 6.95 1.89 6.92
N LEU A 116 6.07 2.36 7.82
CA LEU A 116 5.18 3.48 7.55
C LEU A 116 5.53 4.70 8.40
N PHE A 117 5.80 5.81 7.71
CA PHE A 117 5.94 7.12 8.32
C PHE A 117 5.05 8.15 7.63
N TYR A 118 4.66 9.16 8.40
CA TYR A 118 3.87 10.30 7.97
C TYR A 118 4.78 11.51 7.84
N VAL A 119 4.62 12.25 6.74
CA VAL A 119 5.32 13.51 6.50
C VAL A 119 4.29 14.60 6.32
N GLY A 120 4.29 15.58 7.21
CA GLY A 120 3.51 16.79 7.06
C GLY A 120 4.33 17.87 6.37
N TYR A 121 3.75 18.47 5.34
CA TYR A 121 4.31 19.61 4.63
C TYR A 121 3.46 20.84 4.91
N GLY A 122 4.08 21.97 5.20
CA GLY A 122 3.35 23.19 5.55
C GLY A 122 4.22 24.43 5.42
N LEU A 123 3.60 25.58 5.24
CA LEU A 123 4.28 26.87 5.23
C LEU A 123 4.54 27.30 6.66
N ARG A 124 5.78 27.66 6.98
CA ARG A 124 6.17 28.18 8.30
C ARG A 124 5.90 29.68 8.44
N GLU A 125 5.79 30.38 7.32
CA GLU A 125 5.49 31.81 7.28
C GLU A 125 4.00 32.05 7.10
N LEU A 126 3.39 32.70 8.10
CA LEU A 126 2.17 33.46 7.90
C LEU A 126 2.51 34.57 6.90
N ILE A 127 2.21 34.38 5.63
CA ILE A 127 2.17 35.49 4.68
C ILE A 127 1.01 36.37 5.16
N VAL A 128 1.32 37.38 5.96
CA VAL A 128 0.36 38.44 6.27
C VAL A 128 0.06 39.08 4.91
N PRO A 129 -1.16 38.93 4.34
CA PRO A 129 -1.48 39.63 3.12
C PRO A 129 -1.34 41.10 3.44
N ASN A 130 -0.41 41.76 2.75
CA ASN A 130 -0.18 43.19 2.88
C ASN A 130 -1.43 43.90 2.32
N ARG A 131 -2.48 43.97 3.13
CA ARG A 131 -3.65 44.81 2.85
C ARG A 131 -3.14 46.24 3.02
N LYS A 132 -2.66 46.83 1.93
CA LYS A 132 -2.57 48.27 1.87
C LYS A 132 -4.00 48.79 1.98
N CYS A 133 -4.35 49.29 3.16
CA CYS A 133 -5.47 50.19 3.33
C CYS A 133 -5.06 51.50 2.64
N THR A 134 -5.52 51.66 1.41
CA THR A 134 -5.60 52.95 0.71
C THR A 134 -7.02 53.12 0.24
#